data_AF-A0A0F9FJ34-F1
#
_entry.id   AF-A0A0F9FJ34-F1
#
_cell.length_a   1.000
_cell.length_b   1.000
_cell.length_c   1.000
_cell.angle_alpha   90.00
_cell.angle_beta   90.00
_cell.angle_gamma   90.00
#
_symmetry.space_group_name_H-M   'P 1'
#
loop_
_entity.id
_entity.type
_entity.pdbx_description
1 polymer ?
#
loop_
_entity_poly.entity_id
_entity_poly.type
_entity_poly.pdbx_seq_one_letter_code
_entity_poly.pdbx_strand_id
1 'polypeptide(L)' 'MRIGIIYIATDTVRDNLQYVGQTIQKLSTRKNGGYNPYFQNAINDHGDKIKWEIVGEFPEEELDLMECCYIWGLSTIY' A
#
# COMPACT_ATOMS: atom_id res chain seq x y z
N MET A 1 7.15 10.29 -19.64
CA MET A 1 7.28 9.11 -18.76
C MET A 1 6.51 9.39 -17.49
N ARG A 2 5.53 8.54 -17.15
CA ARG A 2 4.73 8.71 -15.93
C ARG A 2 5.43 7.96 -14.79
N ILE A 3 5.50 8.61 -13.64
CA ILE A 3 6.03 8.03 -12.40
C ILE A 3 4.85 7.64 -11.51
N GLY A 4 4.92 6.47 -10.90
CA GLY A 4 4.05 6.10 -9.80
C GLY A 4 4.84 5.82 -8.53
N ILE A 5 4.11 5.48 -7.48
CA ILE A 5 4.65 5.23 -6.15
C ILE A 5 4.30 3.81 -5.71
N ILE A 6 5.21 3.19 -4.96
CA ILE A 6 4.94 2.04 -4.11
C ILE A 6 4.83 2.55 -2.67
N TYR A 7 3.81 2.09 -1.96
CA TYR A 7 3.61 2.42 -0.55
C TYR A 7 3.35 1.17 0.27
N ILE A 8 3.65 1.28 1.56
CA ILE A 8 3.30 0.30 2.58
C ILE A 8 2.31 0.96 3.54
N ALA A 9 1.21 0.29 3.81
CA ALA A 9 0.26 0.64 4.85
C ALA A 9 0.34 -0.40 5.98
N THR A 10 0.69 0.03 7.19
CA THR A 10 0.87 -0.87 8.34
C THR A 10 -0.25 -0.66 9.36
N ASP A 11 -1.02 -1.71 9.63
CA ASP A 11 -1.99 -1.75 10.73
C ASP A 11 -1.25 -2.06 12.03
N THR A 12 -1.03 -1.02 12.85
CA THR A 12 -0.31 -1.14 14.12
C THR A 12 -1.12 -1.81 15.24
N VAL A 13 -2.40 -2.13 15.01
CA VAL A 13 -3.28 -2.80 15.98
C VAL A 13 -3.26 -4.31 15.82
N ARG A 14 -3.18 -4.82 14.59
CA ARG A 14 -3.17 -6.26 14.27
C ARG A 14 -1.74 -6.75 14.05
N ASP A 15 -0.89 -6.73 15.08
CA ASP A 15 0.47 -7.27 15.01
C ASP A 15 1.36 -6.69 13.88
N ASN A 16 1.19 -5.39 13.56
CA ASN A 16 1.92 -4.70 12.49
C ASN A 16 1.73 -5.31 11.10
N LEU A 17 0.53 -5.81 10.81
CA LEU A 17 0.18 -6.38 9.52
C LEU A 17 0.32 -5.35 8.39
N GLN A 18 0.99 -5.72 7.30
CA GLN A 18 1.38 -4.78 6.24
C GLN A 18 0.61 -5.02 4.95
N TYR A 19 0.13 -3.96 4.32
CA TYR A 19 -0.41 -3.97 2.96
C TYR A 19 0.56 -3.22 2.06
N VAL A 20 0.97 -3.84 0.96
CA VAL A 20 1.74 -3.19 -0.10
C VAL A 20 0.77 -2.79 -1.20
N GLY A 21 0.92 -1.56 -1.71
CA GLY A 21 0.13 -1.09 -2.82
C GLY A 21 0.92 -0.16 -3.72
N GLN A 22 0.47 -0.07 -4.98
CA GLN A 22 0.96 0.90 -5.95
C GLN A 22 -0.08 1.96 -6.33
N THR A 23 0.38 3.11 -6.84
CA THR A 23 -0.49 4.06 -7.53
C THR A 23 0.27 5.05 -8.42
N ILE A 24 -0.35 5.45 -9.52
CA ILE A 24 0.09 6.56 -10.40
C ILE A 24 -0.57 7.90 -10.05
N GLN A 25 -1.30 7.95 -8.94
CA GLN A 25 -1.95 9.13 -8.39
C GLN A 25 -1.21 9.58 -7.13
N LYS A 26 -1.58 10.74 -6.57
CA LYS A 26 -1.08 11.13 -5.24
C LYS A 26 -1.57 10.13 -4.19
N LEU A 27 -0.72 9.79 -3.23
CA LEU A 27 -1.08 8.87 -2.14
C LEU A 27 -2.34 9.33 -1.39
N SER A 28 -2.50 10.64 -1.16
CA SER A 28 -3.70 11.22 -0.53
C SER A 28 -5.00 10.89 -1.28
N THR A 29 -4.95 10.81 -2.61
CA THR A 29 -6.09 10.43 -3.43
C THR A 29 -6.31 8.92 -3.37
N ARG A 30 -5.23 8.13 -3.46
CA ARG A 30 -5.30 6.67 -3.40
C ARG A 30 -5.90 6.16 -2.10
N LYS A 31 -5.60 6.82 -0.97
CA LYS A 31 -6.15 6.57 0.38
C LYS A 31 -7.68 6.52 0.45
N ASN A 32 -8.34 7.27 -0.41
CA ASN A 32 -9.81 7.35 -0.46
C ASN A 32 -10.42 6.39 -1.49
N GLY A 33 -9.60 5.57 -2.15
CA GLY A 33 -10.05 4.58 -3.12
C GLY A 33 -10.51 3.28 -2.45
N GLY A 34 -11.01 2.36 -3.28
CA GLY A 34 -11.33 1.01 -2.85
C GLY A 34 -10.07 0.15 -2.67
N TYR A 35 -10.16 -0.77 -1.73
CA TYR A 35 -9.14 -1.79 -1.45
C TYR A 35 -9.76 -3.19 -1.48
N ASN A 36 -8.93 -4.22 -1.40
CA ASN A 36 -9.45 -5.56 -1.18
C ASN A 36 -10.23 -5.60 0.15
N PRO A 37 -11.19 -6.53 0.32
CA PRO A 37 -12.06 -6.54 1.51
C PRO A 37 -11.30 -6.61 2.85
N TYR A 38 -10.19 -7.34 2.91
CA TYR A 38 -9.42 -7.49 4.16
C TYR A 38 -8.77 -6.18 4.60
N PHE A 39 -8.07 -5.51 3.69
CA PHE A 39 -7.44 -4.23 3.98
C PHE A 39 -8.48 -3.10 4.13
N GLN A 40 -9.58 -3.14 3.37
CA GLN A 40 -10.69 -2.21 3.56
C GLN A 40 -11.29 -2.31 4.96
N ASN A 41 -11.46 -3.53 5.49
CA ASN A 41 -11.93 -3.72 6.86
C ASN A 41 -10.94 -3.15 7.88
N ALA A 42 -9.63 -3.37 7.69
CA ALA A 42 -8.62 -2.76 8.56
C ALA A 42 -8.68 -1.22 8.54
N ILE A 43 -8.89 -0.60 7.37
CA ILE A 43 -9.08 0.85 7.26
C ILE A 43 -10.34 1.30 8.01
N ASN A 44 -11.44 0.57 7.86
CA ASN A 44 -12.70 0.92 8.52
C ASN A 44 -12.59 0.80 10.06
N ASP A 45 -11.90 -0.24 10.55
CA ASP A 45 -11.77 -0.52 11.97
C ASP A 45 -10.72 0.39 12.64
N HIS A 46 -9.60 0.65 11.94
CA HIS A 46 -8.37 1.21 12.54
C HIS A 46 -7.75 2.38 11.74
N GLY A 47 -8.52 3.06 10.89
CA GLY A 47 -7.98 3.99 9.87
C GLY A 47 -6.98 5.05 10.38
N ASP A 48 -7.17 5.59 11.58
CA ASP A 48 -6.26 6.55 12.22
C ASP A 48 -4.94 5.93 12.70
N LYS A 49 -4.92 4.61 12.89
CA LYS A 49 -3.78 3.80 13.35
C LYS A 49 -3.04 3.10 12.22
N ILE A 50 -3.51 3.25 10.97
CA ILE A 50 -2.80 2.79 9.79
C ILE A 50 -1.74 3.81 9.41
N LYS A 51 -0.47 3.39 9.48
CA LYS A 51 0.67 4.21 9.05
C LYS A 51 0.94 3.96 7.58
N TRP A 52 1.05 5.03 6.80
CA TRP A 52 1.31 4.97 5.36
C TRP A 52 2.69 5.52 5.07
N GLU A 53 3.50 4.77 4.34
CA GLU A 53 4.86 5.13 3.97
C GLU A 53 5.05 4.93 2.47
N ILE A 54 5.65 5.90 1.78
CA ILE A 54 6.09 5.74 0.39
C ILE A 54 7.49 5.13 0.44
N VAL A 55 7.65 3.97 -0.18
CA VAL A 55 8.91 3.21 -0.15
C VAL A 55 9.69 3.27 -1.46
N GLY A 56 9.07 3.79 -2.52
CA GLY A 56 9.76 4.08 -3.77
C GLY A 56 8.88 4.79 -4.78
N GLU A 57 9.54 5.44 -5.73
CA GLU A 57 8.94 6.06 -6.91
C GLU A 57 9.58 5.43 -8.14
N PHE A 58 8.77 4.91 -9.05
CA PHE A 58 9.24 4.14 -10.20
C PHE A 58 8.48 4.53 -11.48
N PRO A 59 9.06 4.30 -12.66
CA PRO A 59 8.32 4.35 -13.92
C PRO A 59 7.07 3.47 -13.85
N GLU A 60 5.96 3.94 -14.42
CA GLU A 60 4.66 3.21 -14.41
C GLU A 60 4.78 1.76 -14.89
N GLU A 61 5.64 1.50 -15.88
CA GLU A 61 5.91 0.17 -16.45
C GLU A 61 6.64 -0.80 -15.49
N GLU A 62 7.27 -0.29 -14.43
CA GLU A 62 7.99 -1.09 -13.45
C GLU A 62 7.16 -1.36 -12.18
N LEU A 63 6.04 -0.65 -11.99
CA LEU A 63 5.33 -0.68 -10.71
C LEU A 63 4.78 -2.07 -10.35
N ASP A 64 4.25 -2.81 -11.32
CA ASP A 64 3.76 -4.18 -11.09
C ASP A 64 4.88 -5.11 -10.59
N LEU A 65 6.06 -5.02 -11.21
CA LEU A 65 7.23 -5.80 -10.81
C LEU A 65 7.70 -5.40 -9.41
N MET A 66 7.79 -4.09 -9.15
CA MET A 66 8.23 -3.59 -7.84
C MET A 66 7.25 -3.98 -6.74
N GLU A 67 5.94 -3.83 -6.95
CA GLU A 67 4.90 -4.26 -6.00
C GLU A 67 5.07 -5.74 -5.63
N CYS A 68 5.30 -6.62 -6.62
CA CYS A 68 5.57 -8.05 -6.37
C CYS A 68 6.85 -8.26 -5.54
N CYS A 69 7.94 -7.54 -5.85
CA CYS A 69 9.18 -7.63 -5.10
C CYS A 69 9.01 -7.23 -3.63
N TYR A 70 8.29 -6.13 -3.35
CA TYR A 70 7.99 -5.72 -1.98
C TYR A 70 7.07 -6.71 -1.27
N ILE A 71 6.07 -7.27 -1.95
CA ILE A 71 5.20 -8.31 -1.39
C ILE A 71 5.99 -9.56 -1.02
N TRP A 72 6.91 -10.02 -1.88
CA TRP A 72 7.74 -11.20 -1.58
C TRP A 72 8.79 -10.94 -0.49
N GLY A 73 9.26 -9.71 -0.37
CA GLY A 73 10.22 -9.31 0.65
C GLY A 73 9.61 -9.06 2.04
N LEU A 74 8.28 -9.01 2.17
CA LEU A 74 7.57 -8.62 3.39
C LEU A 74 6.53 -9.66 3.80
N SER A 75 6.13 -9.64 5.07
CA SER A 75 4.96 -10.41 5.56
C SER A 75 3.69 -9.59 5.31
N THR A 76 3.05 -9.77 4.15
CA THR A 76 1.91 -8.93 3.72
C THR A 76 0.52 -9.55 3.97
N ILE A 77 -0.47 -8.68 4.17
CA ILE A 77 -1.91 -8.97 4.08
C ILE A 77 -2.26 -9.20 2.62
N TYR A 78 -2.84 -10.36 2.32
CA TYR A 78 -3.48 -10.63 1.03
C TYR A 78 -4.95 -10.20 1.07
#